data_AF-A0A944QHC2-F1
#
_entry.id   AF-A0A944QHC2-F1
#
_cell.length_a   1.000
_cell.length_b   1.000
_cell.length_c   1.000
_cell.angle_alpha   90.00
_cell.angle_beta   90.00
_cell.angle_gamma   90.00
#
_symmetry.space_group_name_H-M   'P 1'
#
loop_
_entity.id
_entity.type
_entity.pdbx_description
1 polymer ?
#
loop_
_entity_poly.entity_id
_entity_poly.type
_entity_poly.pdbx_seq_one_letter_code
_entity_poly.pdbx_strand_id
1 'polypeptide(L)'
;MPWWTWIVIWIALVALSLLFYVLLGIRLFRQFMATVKDLGAAGEKLGHLAPALPEADAALGAGAEQPGSAIFASPARMRHDYHTSKSSRREDRRQRRVQRRTDRGQPQSLGDLDFT
;
A
#
# COMPACT_ATOMS: atom_id res chain seq x y z
N MET A 1 -8.99 49.01 21.20
CA MET A 1 -8.87 48.03 20.10
C MET A 1 -7.45 47.48 20.09
N PRO A 2 -7.20 46.29 20.64
CA PRO A 2 -5.86 45.74 20.74
C PRO A 2 -5.37 45.34 19.34
N TRP A 3 -4.56 46.20 18.73
CA TRP A 3 -3.96 45.99 17.40
C TRP A 3 -3.13 44.69 17.29
N TRP A 4 -2.68 44.16 18.43
CA TRP A 4 -1.97 42.89 18.57
C TRP A 4 -2.76 41.64 18.15
N THR A 5 -4.10 41.68 18.23
CA THR A 5 -4.93 40.50 17.93
C THR A 5 -4.71 39.99 16.51
N TRP A 6 -4.49 40.89 15.55
CA TRP A 6 -4.20 40.53 14.17
C TRP A 6 -2.92 39.69 14.03
N ILE A 7 -1.85 40.07 14.73
CA ILE A 7 -0.57 39.35 14.69
C ILE A 7 -0.73 37.94 15.29
N VAL A 8 -1.45 37.81 16.41
CA VAL A 8 -1.69 36.51 17.05
C VAL A 8 -2.48 35.58 16.12
N ILE A 9 -3.45 36.10 15.37
CA ILE A 9 -4.20 35.31 14.39
C ILE A 9 -3.27 34.74 13.31
N TRP A 10 -2.37 35.55 12.75
CA TRP A 10 -1.42 35.06 11.75
C TRP A 10 -0.49 33.99 12.29
N ILE A 11 0.03 34.18 13.51
CA ILE A 11 0.89 33.18 14.15
C ILE A 11 0.12 31.88 14.36
N ALA A 12 -1.12 31.94 14.84
CA ALA A 12 -1.96 30.77 15.03
C ALA A 12 -2.24 30.04 13.70
N LEU A 13 -2.54 30.78 12.62
CA LEU A 13 -2.77 30.22 11.29
C LEU A 13 -1.51 29.54 10.72
N VAL A 14 -0.35 30.19 10.83
CA VAL A 14 0.93 29.63 10.39
C VAL A 14 1.29 28.40 11.20
N ALA A 15 1.16 28.45 12.53
CA ALA A 15 1.45 27.32 13.40
C ALA A 15 0.54 26.12 13.10
N LEU A 16 -0.77 26.34 12.90
CA LEU A 16 -1.72 25.29 12.54
C LEU A 16 -1.38 24.67 11.19
N SER A 17 -1.05 25.50 10.20
CA SER A 17 -0.64 25.06 8.87
C SER A 17 0.66 24.23 8.93
N LEU A 18 1.66 24.72 9.67
CA LEU A 18 2.93 24.02 9.87
C LEU A 18 2.70 22.66 10.55
N LEU A 19 1.88 22.62 11.60
CA LEU A 19 1.51 21.39 12.29
C LEU A 19 0.87 20.40 11.30
N PHE A 20 -0.06 20.85 10.48
CA PHE A 20 -0.70 20.01 9.47
C PHE A 20 0.34 19.44 8.47
N TYR A 21 1.25 20.27 7.96
CA TYR A 21 2.31 19.82 7.06
C TYR A 21 3.27 18.84 7.71
N VAL A 22 3.63 19.05 8.98
CA VAL A 22 4.50 18.12 9.73
C VAL A 22 3.80 16.77 9.92
N LEU A 23 2.53 16.76 10.32
CA LEU A 23 1.75 15.53 10.47
C LEU A 23 1.61 14.79 9.13
N LEU A 24 1.32 15.52 8.06
CA LEU A 24 1.21 14.96 6.71
C LEU A 24 2.55 14.41 6.24
N GLY A 25 3.64 15.16 6.46
CA GLY A 25 5.00 14.76 6.14
C GLY A 25 5.42 13.49 6.88
N ILE A 26 5.19 13.41 8.19
CA ILE A 26 5.47 12.20 9.00
C ILE A 26 4.65 11.01 8.49
N ARG A 27 3.36 11.21 8.21
CA ARG A 27 2.49 10.14 7.69
C ARG A 27 3.01 9.63 6.35
N LEU A 28 3.31 10.53 5.43
CA LEU A 28 3.78 10.18 4.09
C LEU A 28 5.16 9.52 4.14
N PHE A 29 6.06 10.03 4.97
CA PHE A 29 7.39 9.48 5.19
C PHE A 29 7.33 8.06 5.76
N ARG A 30 6.45 7.81 6.74
CA ARG A 30 6.24 6.45 7.27
C ARG A 30 5.74 5.49 6.21
N GLN A 31 4.80 5.93 5.36
CA GLN A 31 4.28 5.10 4.28
C GLN A 31 5.35 4.82 3.22
N PHE A 32 6.09 5.85 2.81
CA PHE A 32 7.18 5.71 1.84
C PHE A 32 8.29 4.80 2.36
N MET A 33 8.71 4.96 3.61
CA MET A 33 9.76 4.13 4.21
C MET A 33 9.33 2.67 4.36
N ALA A 34 8.03 2.41 4.59
CA ALA A 34 7.50 1.04 4.54
C ALA A 34 7.67 0.44 3.14
N THR A 35 7.31 1.17 2.10
CA THR A 35 7.50 0.73 0.70
C THR A 35 8.97 0.53 0.34
N VAL A 36 9.86 1.42 0.77
CA VAL A 36 11.32 1.30 0.54
C VAL A 36 11.88 0.08 1.26
N LYS A 37 11.43 -0.20 2.49
CA LYS A 37 11.84 -1.41 3.23
C LYS A 37 11.39 -2.68 2.50
N ASP A 38 10.15 -2.70 2.00
CA ASP A 38 9.63 -3.83 1.23
C ASP A 38 10.41 -4.02 -0.08
N LEU A 39 10.77 -2.92 -0.75
CA LEU A 39 11.57 -2.93 -1.97
C LEU A 39 13.02 -3.34 -1.71
N GLY A 40 13.61 -2.96 -0.57
CA GLY A 40 14.93 -3.40 -0.14
C GLY A 40 14.96 -4.90 0.15
N ALA A 41 13.94 -5.42 0.84
CA ALA A 41 13.80 -6.87 1.08
C ALA A 41 13.57 -7.66 -0.21
N ALA A 42 12.87 -7.08 -1.19
CA ALA A 42 12.73 -7.67 -2.52
C ALA A 42 14.02 -7.55 -3.35
N GLY A 43 14.76 -6.45 -3.21
CA GLY A 43 16.05 -6.21 -3.85
C GLY A 43 17.13 -7.16 -3.36
N GLU A 44 17.14 -7.50 -2.08
CA GLU A 44 18.05 -8.50 -1.51
C GLU A 44 17.78 -9.91 -2.07
N LYS A 45 16.49 -10.25 -2.24
CA LYS A 45 16.07 -11.49 -2.93
C LYS A 45 16.41 -11.50 -4.43
N LEU A 46 16.31 -10.36 -5.11
CA LEU A 46 16.75 -10.19 -6.50
C LEU A 46 18.29 -10.24 -6.61
N GLY A 47 19.02 -9.73 -5.62
CA GLY A 47 20.47 -9.81 -5.54
C GLY A 47 20.98 -11.24 -5.37
N HIS A 48 20.24 -12.09 -4.64
CA HIS A 48 20.50 -13.53 -4.59
C HIS A 48 20.15 -14.28 -5.89
N LEU A 49 19.35 -13.67 -6.77
CA LEU A 49 19.00 -14.17 -8.10
C LEU A 49 19.82 -13.52 -9.21
N ALA A 50 20.79 -12.65 -8.90
CA ALA A 50 21.77 -12.17 -9.87
C ALA A 50 22.64 -13.37 -10.28
N PRO A 51 22.41 -13.96 -11.47
CA PRO A 51 23.05 -15.21 -11.84
C PRO A 51 24.51 -14.90 -12.21
N ALA A 52 25.39 -15.83 -11.85
CA ALA A 52 26.57 -16.07 -12.67
C ALA A 52 26.08 -16.17 -14.13
N LEU A 53 26.49 -15.22 -14.97
CA LEU A 53 26.34 -15.32 -16.41
C LEU A 53 27.11 -16.57 -16.85
N PRO A 54 26.40 -17.53 -17.46
CA PRO A 54 26.68 -17.76 -18.86
C PRO A 54 25.41 -17.68 -19.70
N GLU A 55 25.62 -17.20 -20.92
CA GLU A 55 24.68 -17.10 -22.02
C GLU A 55 23.70 -18.28 -22.12
N ALA A 56 22.41 -17.97 -22.23
CA ALA A 56 21.50 -18.70 -23.11
C ALA A 56 20.17 -17.94 -23.19
N ASP A 57 19.87 -17.45 -24.39
CA ASP A 57 18.53 -17.08 -24.83
C ASP A 57 17.51 -18.18 -24.51
N ALA A 58 16.60 -17.95 -23.57
CA ALA A 58 15.28 -18.60 -23.54
C ALA A 58 14.38 -18.01 -22.44
N ALA A 59 13.11 -17.76 -22.82
CA ALA A 59 11.94 -17.52 -21.97
C ALA A 59 11.62 -16.07 -21.55
N LEU A 60 10.96 -15.38 -22.48
CA LEU A 60 9.90 -14.41 -22.20
C LEU A 60 8.95 -14.89 -21.07
N GLY A 61 8.75 -14.13 -19.99
CA GLY A 61 7.63 -14.35 -19.07
C GLY A 61 7.61 -13.60 -17.72
N ALA A 62 6.71 -12.59 -17.62
CA ALA A 62 6.02 -12.04 -16.44
C ALA A 62 6.84 -11.39 -15.30
N GLY A 63 6.61 -10.16 -14.85
CA GLY A 63 5.47 -9.25 -14.97
C GLY A 63 5.56 -8.17 -13.89
N ALA A 64 6.55 -7.28 -13.98
CA ALA A 64 6.54 -6.02 -13.24
C ALA A 64 5.72 -5.01 -14.04
N GLU A 65 4.44 -4.83 -13.69
CA GLU A 65 3.58 -3.87 -14.38
C GLU A 65 4.10 -2.44 -14.17
N GLN A 66 4.72 -1.92 -15.21
CA GLN A 66 5.13 -0.52 -15.28
C GLN A 66 3.86 0.36 -15.24
N PRO A 67 3.81 1.41 -14.40
CA PRO A 67 2.68 2.33 -14.38
C PRO A 67 2.49 2.95 -15.77
N GLY A 68 1.37 2.61 -16.43
CA GLY A 68 1.09 2.95 -17.84
C GLY A 68 0.79 1.74 -18.74
N SER A 69 1.11 0.53 -18.30
CA SER A 69 0.88 -0.73 -19.06
C SER A 69 -0.60 -1.10 -19.25
N ALA A 70 -1.52 -0.52 -18.46
CA ALA A 70 -2.95 -0.80 -18.55
C ALA A 70 -3.61 -0.37 -19.87
N ILE A 71 -3.03 0.62 -20.59
CA ILE A 71 -3.59 1.09 -21.87
C ILE A 71 -3.34 0.06 -22.99
N PHE A 72 -2.26 -0.73 -22.88
CA PHE A 72 -1.85 -1.72 -23.89
C PHE A 72 -2.03 -3.18 -23.42
N ALA A 73 -2.61 -3.40 -22.25
CA ALA A 73 -2.85 -4.73 -21.72
C ALA A 73 -3.92 -5.47 -22.53
N SER A 74 -3.72 -6.76 -22.76
CA SER A 74 -4.73 -7.56 -23.46
C SER A 74 -6.01 -7.66 -22.61
N PRO A 75 -7.22 -7.59 -23.22
CA PRO A 75 -8.48 -7.64 -22.49
C PRO A 75 -8.65 -8.87 -21.60
N ALA A 76 -8.05 -10.00 -21.99
CA ALA A 76 -8.07 -11.24 -21.20
C ALA A 76 -7.27 -11.12 -19.89
N ARG A 77 -6.09 -10.48 -19.93
CA ARG A 77 -5.26 -10.24 -18.74
C ARG A 77 -5.95 -9.27 -17.79
N MET A 78 -6.44 -8.15 -18.32
CA MET A 78 -7.15 -7.15 -17.51
C MET A 78 -8.39 -7.73 -16.80
N ARG A 79 -9.13 -8.65 -17.43
CA ARG A 79 -10.24 -9.36 -16.77
C ARG A 79 -9.74 -10.21 -15.61
N HIS A 80 -8.67 -10.97 -15.82
CA HIS A 80 -8.09 -11.80 -14.77
C HIS A 80 -7.61 -10.96 -13.59
N ASP A 81 -6.88 -9.87 -13.86
CA ASP A 81 -6.37 -8.95 -12.84
C ASP A 81 -7.50 -8.26 -12.08
N TYR A 82 -8.59 -7.91 -12.78
CA TYR A 82 -9.80 -7.38 -12.16
C TYR A 82 -10.45 -8.40 -11.22
N HIS A 83 -10.60 -9.67 -11.65
CA HIS A 83 -11.19 -10.71 -10.80
C HIS A 83 -10.34 -10.99 -9.57
N THR A 84 -9.02 -11.07 -9.72
CA THR A 84 -8.05 -11.26 -8.62
C THR A 84 -8.04 -10.06 -7.67
N SER A 85 -8.09 -8.84 -8.20
CA SER A 85 -8.21 -7.62 -7.38
C SER A 85 -9.56 -7.50 -6.69
N LYS A 86 -10.62 -8.05 -7.28
CA LYS A 86 -11.97 -8.03 -6.69
C LYS A 86 -12.09 -9.05 -5.55
N SER A 87 -11.49 -10.23 -5.70
CA SER A 87 -11.44 -11.22 -4.62
C SER A 87 -10.58 -10.72 -3.45
N SER A 88 -9.41 -10.12 -3.71
CA SER A 88 -8.55 -9.58 -2.65
C SER A 88 -9.26 -8.51 -1.80
N ARG A 89 -9.98 -7.58 -2.43
CA ARG A 89 -10.79 -6.58 -1.71
C ARG A 89 -11.91 -7.20 -0.87
N ARG A 90 -12.46 -8.35 -1.28
CA ARG A 90 -13.48 -9.07 -0.53
C ARG A 90 -12.86 -9.71 0.71
N GLU A 91 -11.70 -10.34 0.55
CA GLU A 91 -10.95 -10.94 1.67
C GLU A 91 -10.46 -9.89 2.67
N ASP A 92 -9.92 -8.76 2.21
CA ASP A 92 -9.51 -7.65 3.09
C ASP A 92 -10.65 -7.18 3.99
N ARG A 93 -11.87 -7.10 3.44
CA ARG A 93 -13.06 -6.71 4.21
C ARG A 93 -13.47 -7.79 5.20
N ARG A 94 -13.34 -9.07 4.84
CA ARG A 94 -13.59 -10.20 5.74
C ARG A 94 -12.61 -10.17 6.90
N GLN A 95 -11.31 -10.11 6.61
CA GLN A 95 -10.24 -10.03 7.61
C GLN A 95 -10.45 -8.86 8.59
N ARG A 96 -10.83 -7.67 8.09
CA ARG A 96 -11.13 -6.52 8.97
C ARG A 96 -12.33 -6.77 9.89
N ARG A 97 -13.36 -7.51 9.45
CA ARG A 97 -14.50 -7.86 10.31
C ARG A 97 -14.09 -8.89 11.36
N VAL A 98 -13.33 -9.89 10.95
CA VAL A 98 -12.79 -10.93 11.83
C VAL A 98 -11.92 -10.30 12.91
N GLN A 99 -10.95 -9.46 12.53
CA GLN A 99 -10.08 -8.76 13.48
C GLN A 99 -10.88 -7.93 14.48
N ARG A 100 -11.85 -7.13 14.02
CA ARG A 100 -12.71 -6.32 14.90
C ARG A 100 -13.52 -7.15 15.88
N ARG A 101 -13.92 -8.37 15.52
CA ARG A 101 -14.65 -9.29 16.41
C ARG A 101 -13.70 -9.95 17.41
N THR A 102 -12.52 -10.37 16.95
CA THR A 102 -11.45 -10.91 17.80
C THR A 102 -11.03 -9.91 18.87
N ASP A 103 -10.79 -8.65 18.50
CA ASP A 103 -10.39 -7.58 19.43
C ASP A 103 -11.46 -7.33 20.52
N ARG A 104 -12.73 -7.65 20.23
CA ARG A 104 -13.87 -7.49 21.14
C ARG A 104 -14.22 -8.79 21.88
N GLY A 105 -13.48 -9.88 21.68
CA GLY A 105 -13.78 -11.19 22.25
C GLY A 105 -15.12 -11.78 21.80
N GLN A 106 -15.66 -11.34 20.66
CA GLN A 106 -16.94 -11.83 20.15
C GLN A 106 -16.75 -13.12 19.36
N PRO A 107 -17.70 -14.08 19.44
CA PRO A 107 -17.64 -15.30 18.67
C PRO A 107 -17.65 -14.99 17.16
N GLN A 108 -16.77 -15.66 16.42
CA GLN A 108 -16.67 -15.54 14.96
C GLN A 108 -17.73 -16.39 14.26
N SER A 109 -18.11 -16.01 13.04
CA SER A 109 -19.02 -16.84 12.23
C SER A 109 -18.30 -18.11 11.80
N LEU A 110 -19.01 -19.25 11.79
CA LEU A 110 -18.45 -20.52 11.27
C LEU A 110 -17.96 -20.41 9.82
N GLY A 111 -18.58 -19.56 8.98
CA GLY A 111 -18.11 -19.29 7.62
C GLY A 111 -16.84 -18.43 7.53
N ASP A 112 -16.37 -17.88 8.64
CA ASP A 112 -15.07 -17.19 8.73
C ASP A 112 -13.92 -18.14 9.10
N LEU A 113 -14.26 -19.37 9.49
CA LEU A 113 -13.30 -20.43 9.75
C LEU A 113 -13.15 -21.21 8.45
N ASP A 114 -11.98 -21.14 7.82
CA ASP A 114 -11.71 -21.90 6.59
C ASP A 114 -11.63 -23.39 6.96
N PHE A 115 -12.75 -24.10 6.82
CA PHE A 115 -12.84 -25.55 6.93
C PHE A 115 -12.64 -26.18 5.54
N THR A 116 -11.44 -26.04 4.99
CA THR A 116 -11.00 -26.70 3.74
C THR A 116 -9.51 -27.00 3.81
#